data_AF-A0A426XD09-F1
#
_entry.id   AF-A0A426XD09-F1
#
_cell.length_a   1.000
_cell.length_b   1.000
_cell.length_c   1.000
_cell.angle_alpha   90.00
_cell.angle_beta   90.00
_cell.angle_gamma   90.00
#
_symmetry.space_group_name_H-M   'P 1'
#
loop_
_entity.id
_entity.type
_entity.pdbx_description
1 polymer ?
#
loop_
_entity_poly.entity_id
_entity_poly.type
_entity_poly.pdbx_seq_one_letter_code
_entity_poly.pdbx_strand_id
1 'polypeptide(L)'
;MIVHKFTTQKKKKKKKGNRDPYQELESAYVAHICLAWEALNWNYNHFRQWSAKGSNSERASCTAWMAQQFQQFQVLLQRFIENEPYERGRRPQVFGRTRISSPKLLLVPEFRGASFCLKKMRLKDLLKPRRCLKKKRLKGEEEVAILMGLIDMKIVSRTLRMHEISREQLHWCEEKMAKVRVCDGKIQRDSSPLFFPLR
;
A
#
# COMPACT_ATOMS: atom_id res chain seq x y z
N MET A 1 48.28 -5.40 54.58
CA MET A 1 48.14 -5.32 53.11
C MET A 1 47.13 -6.38 52.68
N ILE A 2 45.90 -5.97 52.35
CA ILE A 2 44.73 -6.86 52.20
C ILE A 2 44.65 -7.42 50.78
N VAL A 3 44.61 -8.74 50.68
CA VAL A 3 44.43 -9.53 49.44
C VAL A 3 42.99 -9.36 48.95
N HIS A 4 42.80 -8.71 47.80
CA HIS A 4 41.51 -8.72 47.10
C HIS A 4 41.56 -9.68 45.92
N LYS A 5 40.95 -10.86 46.11
CA LYS A 5 40.55 -11.77 45.03
C LYS A 5 39.42 -11.10 44.26
N PHE A 6 39.68 -10.69 43.02
CA PHE A 6 38.60 -10.32 42.09
C PHE A 6 37.96 -11.59 41.53
N THR A 7 36.74 -11.85 41.98
CA THR A 7 35.88 -12.90 41.48
C THR A 7 35.24 -12.50 40.15
N THR A 8 35.14 -13.48 39.27
CA THR A 8 34.66 -13.42 37.89
C THR A 8 33.21 -12.93 37.79
N GLN A 9 32.99 -11.83 37.06
CA GLN A 9 31.67 -11.50 36.49
C GLN A 9 31.70 -11.82 34.99
N LYS A 10 31.44 -13.09 34.63
CA LYS A 10 31.11 -13.47 33.25
C LYS A 10 29.83 -12.71 32.87
N LYS A 11 29.96 -11.63 32.09
CA LYS A 11 28.83 -11.01 31.40
C LYS A 11 28.06 -12.12 30.67
N LYS A 12 26.85 -12.42 31.14
CA LYS A 12 25.90 -13.29 30.43
C LYS A 12 25.69 -12.70 29.04
N LYS A 13 26.28 -13.32 28.00
CA LYS A 13 25.90 -13.07 26.61
C LYS A 13 24.38 -13.24 26.53
N LYS A 14 23.64 -12.16 26.25
CA LYS A 14 22.23 -12.26 25.84
C LYS A 14 22.21 -13.27 24.69
N LYS A 15 21.59 -14.43 24.89
CA LYS A 15 21.30 -15.38 23.82
C LYS A 15 20.50 -14.59 22.78
N LYS A 16 21.08 -14.37 21.61
CA LYS A 16 20.37 -13.89 20.43
C LYS A 16 19.27 -14.93 20.20
N GLY A 17 18.02 -14.55 20.50
CA GLY A 17 16.88 -15.46 20.44
C GLY A 17 16.85 -16.09 19.06
N ASN A 18 16.59 -17.40 19.03
CA ASN A 18 16.37 -18.22 17.85
C ASN A 18 15.10 -17.71 17.12
N ARG A 19 15.15 -16.52 16.50
CA ARG A 19 14.04 -15.98 15.71
C ARG A 19 13.95 -16.79 14.42
N ASP A 20 12.75 -17.27 14.13
CA ASP A 20 12.49 -17.99 12.89
C ASP A 20 12.70 -17.02 11.72
N PRO A 21 13.65 -17.27 10.79
CA PRO A 21 13.86 -16.41 9.62
C PRO A 21 12.59 -16.25 8.78
N TYR A 22 11.66 -17.21 8.82
CA TYR A 22 10.38 -17.09 8.12
C TYR A 22 9.49 -15.98 8.68
N GLN A 23 9.55 -15.72 9.98
CA GLN A 23 8.76 -14.66 10.60
C GLN A 23 9.26 -13.26 10.19
N GLU A 24 10.57 -13.11 10.07
CA GLU A 24 11.18 -11.87 9.57
C GLU A 24 10.82 -11.65 8.11
N LEU A 25 10.89 -12.70 7.29
CA LEU A 25 10.48 -12.65 5.88
C LEU A 25 8.98 -12.33 5.72
N GLU A 26 8.13 -12.90 6.56
CA GLU A 26 6.70 -12.63 6.56
C GLU A 26 6.41 -11.18 6.94
N SER A 27 7.09 -10.66 7.97
CA SER A 27 6.96 -9.27 8.39
C SER A 27 7.42 -8.30 7.29
N ALA A 28 8.56 -8.58 6.66
CA ALA A 28 9.09 -7.78 5.56
C ALA A 28 8.17 -7.78 4.33
N TYR A 29 7.59 -8.94 4.02
CA TYR A 29 6.62 -9.10 2.94
C TYR A 29 5.33 -8.28 3.20
N VAL A 30 4.74 -8.36 4.39
CA VAL A 30 3.53 -7.59 4.73
C VAL A 30 3.85 -6.10 4.74
N ALA A 31 4.99 -5.71 5.31
CA ALA A 31 5.45 -4.33 5.28
C ALA A 31 5.60 -3.81 3.85
N HIS A 32 6.10 -4.61 2.91
CA HIS A 32 6.18 -4.22 1.50
C HIS A 32 4.78 -3.91 0.93
N ILE A 33 3.78 -4.75 1.19
CA ILE A 33 2.40 -4.47 0.76
C ILE A 33 1.90 -3.16 1.36
N CYS A 34 2.05 -2.98 2.67
CA CYS A 34 1.60 -1.78 3.37
C CYS A 34 2.29 -0.51 2.83
N LEU A 35 3.61 -0.54 2.65
CA LEU A 35 4.38 0.60 2.13
C LEU A 35 4.03 0.93 0.68
N ALA A 36 3.87 -0.09 -0.17
CA ALA A 36 3.45 0.12 -1.56
C ALA A 36 2.07 0.79 -1.62
N TRP A 37 1.17 0.38 -0.72
CA TRP A 37 -0.14 1.02 -0.58
C TRP A 37 -0.07 2.46 -0.07
N GLU A 38 0.70 2.73 0.99
CA GLU A 38 0.86 4.11 1.51
C GLU A 38 1.45 5.04 0.44
N ALA A 39 2.46 4.59 -0.31
CA ALA A 39 3.05 5.37 -1.38
C ALA A 39 2.06 5.63 -2.52
N LEU A 40 1.23 4.65 -2.88
CA LEU A 40 0.16 4.84 -3.87
C LEU A 40 -0.92 5.80 -3.37
N ASN A 41 -1.37 5.65 -2.12
CA ASN A 41 -2.32 6.55 -1.46
C ASN A 41 -1.78 7.99 -1.44
N TRP A 42 -0.49 8.16 -1.09
CA TRP A 42 0.17 9.46 -1.12
C TRP A 42 0.18 10.08 -2.53
N ASN A 43 0.53 9.31 -3.57
CA ASN A 43 0.49 9.79 -4.96
C ASN A 43 -0.90 10.31 -5.36
N TYR A 44 -1.96 9.63 -4.90
CA TYR A 44 -3.33 10.07 -5.16
C TYR A 44 -3.71 11.34 -4.42
N ASN A 45 -3.35 11.45 -3.14
CA ASN A 45 -3.64 12.67 -2.38
C ASN A 45 -2.90 13.86 -2.96
N HIS A 46 -1.64 13.66 -3.38
CA HIS A 46 -0.88 14.67 -4.10
C HIS A 46 -1.53 15.04 -5.44
N PHE A 47 -1.98 14.04 -6.21
CA PHE A 47 -2.73 14.26 -7.46
C PHE A 47 -4.03 15.03 -7.22
N ARG A 48 -4.80 14.70 -6.18
CA ARG A 48 -6.04 15.41 -5.82
C ARG A 48 -5.77 16.88 -5.49
N GLN A 49 -4.75 17.15 -4.67
CA GLN A 49 -4.34 18.52 -4.33
C GLN A 49 -3.88 19.31 -5.55
N TRP A 50 -3.16 18.66 -6.48
CA TRP A 50 -2.78 19.27 -7.74
C TRP A 50 -4.00 19.52 -8.66
N SER A 51 -4.91 18.55 -8.77
CA SER A 51 -6.13 18.65 -9.60
C SER A 51 -7.09 19.74 -9.11
N ALA A 52 -7.10 20.03 -7.81
CA ALA A 52 -7.86 21.17 -7.27
C ALA A 52 -7.39 22.52 -7.83
N LYS A 53 -6.13 22.63 -8.31
CA LYS A 53 -5.49 23.88 -8.76
C LYS A 53 -5.47 24.10 -10.29
N GLY A 54 -5.80 23.10 -11.12
CA GLY A 54 -5.57 23.13 -12.58
C GLY A 54 -6.73 23.61 -13.49
N SER A 55 -6.52 23.66 -14.82
CA SER A 55 -7.56 23.96 -15.84
C SER A 55 -8.37 22.71 -16.26
N ASN A 56 -9.56 22.87 -16.84
CA ASN A 56 -10.57 21.79 -16.86
C ASN A 56 -10.22 20.57 -17.75
N SER A 57 -9.48 20.78 -18.85
CA SER A 57 -9.27 19.76 -19.88
C SER A 57 -8.12 18.79 -19.61
N GLU A 58 -7.04 19.22 -18.98
CA GLU A 58 -5.87 18.37 -18.68
C GLU A 58 -6.12 17.47 -17.46
N ARG A 59 -6.94 17.97 -16.53
CA ARG A 59 -7.32 17.26 -15.31
C ARG A 59 -8.03 15.94 -15.57
N ALA A 60 -8.97 15.89 -16.53
CA ALA A 60 -9.81 14.71 -16.71
C ALA A 60 -9.00 13.48 -17.15
N SER A 61 -8.01 13.71 -18.01
CA SER A 61 -7.21 12.61 -18.54
C SER A 61 -6.16 12.12 -17.53
N CYS A 62 -5.59 13.03 -16.74
CA CYS A 62 -4.69 12.67 -15.64
C CYS A 62 -5.46 11.93 -14.52
N THR A 63 -6.74 12.27 -14.26
CA THR A 63 -7.62 11.52 -13.35
C THR A 63 -7.87 10.09 -13.86
N ALA A 64 -8.18 9.92 -15.14
CA ALA A 64 -8.40 8.61 -15.73
C ALA A 64 -7.14 7.73 -15.65
N TRP A 65 -5.96 8.32 -15.91
CA TRP A 65 -4.70 7.61 -15.77
C TRP A 65 -4.43 7.17 -14.32
N MET A 66 -4.65 8.06 -13.34
CA MET A 66 -4.56 7.73 -11.91
C MET A 66 -5.51 6.61 -11.51
N ALA A 67 -6.80 6.72 -11.85
CA ALA A 67 -7.80 5.70 -11.56
C ALA A 67 -7.40 4.33 -12.14
N GLN A 68 -6.85 4.31 -13.36
CA GLN A 68 -6.34 3.09 -13.97
C GLN A 68 -5.18 2.48 -13.17
N GLN A 69 -4.27 3.29 -12.62
CA GLN A 69 -3.18 2.77 -11.78
C GLN A 69 -3.70 2.14 -10.49
N PHE A 70 -4.69 2.74 -9.85
CA PHE A 70 -5.34 2.19 -8.65
C PHE A 70 -6.04 0.87 -8.93
N GLN A 71 -6.81 0.82 -10.01
CA GLN A 71 -7.50 -0.40 -10.42
C GLN A 71 -6.51 -1.52 -10.72
N GLN A 72 -5.40 -1.23 -11.41
CA GLN A 72 -4.35 -2.22 -11.66
C GLN A 72 -3.71 -2.72 -10.36
N PHE A 73 -3.37 -1.82 -9.43
CA PHE A 73 -2.84 -2.21 -8.12
C PHE A 73 -3.81 -3.10 -7.36
N GLN A 74 -5.09 -2.71 -7.29
CA GLN A 74 -6.13 -3.46 -6.61
C GLN A 74 -6.32 -4.85 -7.21
N VAL A 75 -6.47 -4.96 -8.53
CA VAL A 75 -6.66 -6.26 -9.20
C VAL A 75 -5.46 -7.17 -8.95
N LEU A 76 -4.23 -6.65 -9.06
CA LEU A 76 -3.02 -7.44 -8.84
C LEU A 76 -2.89 -7.89 -7.38
N LEU A 77 -3.09 -6.98 -6.42
CA LEU A 77 -3.04 -7.30 -5.00
C LEU A 77 -4.12 -8.30 -4.61
N GLN A 78 -5.35 -8.06 -5.06
CA GLN A 78 -6.49 -8.94 -4.81
C GLN A 78 -6.23 -10.34 -5.35
N ARG A 79 -5.89 -10.44 -6.65
CA ARG A 79 -5.62 -11.73 -7.29
C ARG A 79 -4.48 -12.46 -6.60
N PHE A 80 -3.45 -11.74 -6.17
CA PHE A 80 -2.36 -12.33 -5.42
C PHE A 80 -2.85 -12.89 -4.08
N ILE A 81 -3.52 -12.10 -3.24
CA ILE A 81 -4.01 -12.53 -1.93
C ILE A 81 -5.00 -13.69 -2.03
N GLU A 82 -5.87 -13.69 -3.06
CA GLU A 82 -6.87 -14.73 -3.27
C GLU A 82 -6.26 -16.04 -3.79
N ASN A 83 -5.24 -15.97 -4.65
CA ASN A 83 -4.60 -17.16 -5.21
C ASN A 83 -3.50 -17.75 -4.33
N GLU A 84 -2.85 -16.92 -3.51
CA GLU A 84 -1.72 -17.31 -2.66
C GLU A 84 -1.96 -18.60 -1.83
N PRO A 85 -3.13 -18.83 -1.20
CA PRO A 85 -3.38 -20.05 -0.42
C PRO A 85 -3.33 -21.35 -1.24
N TYR A 86 -3.52 -21.26 -2.56
CA TYR A 86 -3.52 -22.40 -3.47
C TYR A 86 -2.14 -22.64 -4.11
N GLU A 87 -1.19 -21.72 -3.91
CA GLU A 87 0.15 -21.81 -4.44
C GLU A 87 1.07 -22.64 -3.54
N ARG A 88 2.03 -23.35 -4.13
CA ARG A 88 2.96 -24.20 -3.38
C ARG A 88 4.06 -23.39 -2.69
N GLY A 89 4.07 -23.43 -1.36
CA GLY A 89 5.16 -22.94 -0.53
C GLY A 89 4.67 -22.00 0.56
N ARG A 90 5.61 -21.40 1.32
CA ARG A 90 5.23 -20.37 2.30
C ARG A 90 4.93 -19.05 1.60
N ARG A 91 4.06 -18.25 2.21
CA ARG A 91 3.59 -16.96 1.66
C ARG A 91 4.71 -16.04 1.15
N PRO A 92 5.83 -15.83 1.88
CA PRO A 92 6.91 -14.98 1.38
C PRO A 92 7.60 -15.55 0.13
N GLN A 93 7.68 -16.88 0.00
CA GLN A 93 8.26 -17.56 -1.16
C GLN A 93 7.34 -17.44 -2.37
N VAL A 94 6.03 -17.63 -2.16
CA VAL A 94 5.00 -17.41 -3.19
C VAL A 94 5.07 -15.96 -3.67
N PHE A 95 5.12 -14.98 -2.74
CA PHE A 95 5.29 -13.57 -3.08
C PHE A 95 6.53 -13.30 -3.93
N GLY A 96 7.69 -13.84 -3.54
CA GLY A 96 8.93 -13.68 -4.28
C GLY A 96 8.83 -14.21 -5.72
N ARG A 97 8.28 -15.41 -5.91
CA ARG A 97 8.07 -15.99 -7.25
C ARG A 97 7.08 -15.18 -8.07
N THR A 98 5.95 -14.77 -7.48
CA THR A 98 4.95 -13.97 -8.18
C THR A 98 5.50 -12.61 -8.60
N ARG A 99 6.39 -11.99 -7.81
CA ARG A 99 7.08 -10.75 -8.20
C ARG A 99 8.02 -10.93 -9.38
N ILE A 100 8.64 -12.10 -9.52
CA ILE A 100 9.50 -12.42 -10.68
C ILE A 100 8.64 -12.61 -11.93
N SER A 101 7.54 -13.36 -11.85
CA SER A 101 6.66 -13.63 -12.99
C SER A 101 5.72 -12.48 -13.34
N SER A 102 5.39 -11.61 -12.38
CA SER A 102 4.57 -10.42 -12.53
C SER A 102 5.24 -9.19 -11.90
N PRO A 103 6.20 -8.55 -12.61
CA PRO A 103 6.97 -7.42 -12.07
C PRO A 103 6.13 -6.19 -11.71
N LYS A 104 4.87 -6.14 -12.16
CA LYS A 104 3.92 -5.05 -11.85
C LYS A 104 3.25 -5.21 -10.48
N LEU A 105 3.34 -6.38 -9.84
CA LEU A 105 2.75 -6.62 -8.53
C LEU A 105 3.37 -5.70 -7.48
N LEU A 106 2.54 -4.85 -6.85
CA LEU A 106 2.96 -3.79 -5.91
C LEU A 106 3.91 -2.74 -6.51
N LEU A 107 3.98 -2.60 -7.83
CA LEU A 107 4.72 -1.50 -8.45
C LEU A 107 3.94 -0.20 -8.23
N VAL A 108 4.56 0.73 -7.51
CA VAL A 108 3.98 2.06 -7.27
C VAL A 108 4.39 2.99 -8.43
N PRO A 109 3.44 3.50 -9.22
CA PRO A 109 3.76 4.44 -10.28
C PRO A 109 4.10 5.80 -9.69
N GLU A 110 5.23 6.37 -10.08
CA GLU A 110 5.60 7.73 -9.68
C GLU A 110 4.70 8.76 -10.38
N PHE A 111 4.14 9.68 -9.59
CA PHE A 111 3.50 10.89 -10.12
C PHE A 111 4.47 12.07 -10.01
N ARG A 112 4.87 12.63 -11.16
CA ARG A 112 5.78 13.79 -11.24
C ARG A 112 5.09 15.09 -11.75
N GLY A 113 3.77 15.17 -11.65
CA GLY A 113 2.99 16.36 -12.04
C GLY A 113 2.43 16.35 -13.48
N ALA A 114 1.90 17.50 -13.90
CA ALA A 114 1.14 17.69 -15.15
C ALA A 114 1.92 17.30 -16.42
N SER A 115 3.19 17.69 -16.48
CA SER A 115 4.09 17.43 -17.61
C SER A 115 4.33 15.93 -17.82
N PHE A 116 4.31 15.13 -16.75
CA PHE A 116 4.42 13.68 -16.79
C PHE A 116 3.13 13.03 -17.32
N CYS A 117 1.96 13.45 -16.84
CA CYS A 117 0.66 12.99 -17.34
C CYS A 117 0.52 13.25 -18.86
N LEU A 118 0.86 14.46 -19.31
CA LEU A 118 0.81 14.84 -20.72
C LEU A 118 1.78 14.03 -21.59
N LYS A 119 3.03 13.79 -21.13
CA LYS A 119 4.01 12.96 -21.87
C LYS A 119 3.58 11.50 -21.99
N LYS A 120 3.08 10.89 -20.91
CA LYS A 120 2.67 9.48 -20.92
C LYS A 120 1.45 9.23 -21.82
N MET A 121 0.58 10.23 -21.95
CA MET A 121 -0.55 10.23 -22.88
C MET A 121 -0.17 10.53 -24.32
N ARG A 122 0.77 11.46 -24.58
CA ARG A 122 1.26 11.74 -25.96
C ARG A 122 1.80 10.49 -26.66
N LEU A 123 2.28 9.51 -25.89
CA LEU A 123 2.69 8.21 -26.42
C LEU A 123 1.52 7.29 -26.83
N LYS A 124 0.28 7.60 -26.45
CA LYS A 124 -0.90 6.73 -26.63
C LYS A 124 -2.11 7.38 -27.33
N ASP A 125 -2.23 8.72 -27.36
CA ASP A 125 -3.47 9.42 -27.74
C ASP A 125 -3.43 10.16 -29.10
N LEU A 126 -2.85 9.56 -30.16
CA LEU A 126 -3.08 10.06 -31.53
C LEU A 126 -4.54 9.83 -32.02
N LEU A 127 -5.41 9.19 -31.23
CA LEU A 127 -6.76 8.79 -31.66
C LEU A 127 -7.77 8.92 -30.51
N LYS A 128 -8.42 10.09 -30.32
CA LYS A 128 -9.90 10.22 -30.22
C LYS A 128 -10.39 11.60 -29.73
N PRO A 129 -11.54 12.11 -30.26
CA PRO A 129 -12.10 13.41 -29.88
C PRO A 129 -12.90 13.40 -28.56
N ARG A 130 -12.96 14.57 -27.92
CA ARG A 130 -13.52 14.83 -26.58
C ARG A 130 -15.05 14.94 -26.57
N ARG A 131 -15.70 14.37 -25.53
CA ARG A 131 -17.07 14.72 -25.09
C ARG A 131 -17.11 15.05 -23.60
N CYS A 132 -18.07 15.88 -23.21
CA CYS A 132 -18.16 16.68 -21.98
C CYS A 132 -18.14 15.86 -20.66
N LEU A 133 -17.16 16.12 -19.79
CA LEU A 133 -16.76 15.28 -18.64
C LEU A 133 -17.23 15.79 -17.25
N LYS A 134 -18.06 16.84 -17.18
CA LYS A 134 -18.35 17.52 -15.89
C LYS A 134 -19.22 16.70 -14.93
N LYS A 135 -20.30 16.04 -15.39
CA LYS A 135 -21.23 15.28 -14.51
C LYS A 135 -20.71 13.91 -14.05
N LYS A 136 -19.76 13.30 -14.77
CA LYS A 136 -19.15 11.99 -14.38
C LYS A 136 -18.12 12.09 -13.24
N ARG A 137 -17.56 13.29 -13.00
CA ARG A 137 -16.39 13.48 -12.11
C ARG A 137 -16.68 13.31 -10.61
N LEU A 138 -17.79 13.87 -10.12
CA LEU A 138 -18.14 13.78 -8.69
C LEU A 138 -18.39 12.31 -8.28
N LYS A 139 -18.94 11.51 -9.20
CA LYS A 139 -19.13 10.07 -9.00
C LYS A 139 -17.81 9.29 -8.98
N GLY A 140 -16.84 9.70 -9.81
CA GLY A 140 -15.53 9.04 -9.87
C GLY A 140 -14.67 9.24 -8.62
N GLU A 141 -14.75 10.39 -7.95
CA GLU A 141 -13.99 10.61 -6.70
C GLU A 141 -14.49 9.73 -5.54
N GLU A 142 -15.81 9.55 -5.45
CA GLU A 142 -16.44 8.64 -4.50
C GLU A 142 -16.10 7.17 -4.80
N GLU A 143 -16.16 6.77 -6.08
CA GLU A 143 -15.74 5.42 -6.53
C GLU A 143 -14.28 5.12 -6.15
N VAL A 144 -13.37 6.09 -6.31
CA VAL A 144 -11.98 5.91 -5.90
C VAL A 144 -11.84 5.85 -4.38
N ALA A 145 -12.57 6.68 -3.63
CA ALA A 145 -12.54 6.59 -2.16
C ALA A 145 -13.01 5.22 -1.64
N ILE A 146 -14.08 4.67 -2.25
CA ILE A 146 -14.57 3.31 -1.97
C ILE A 146 -13.49 2.28 -2.30
N LEU A 147 -12.92 2.34 -3.50
CA LEU A 147 -11.86 1.43 -3.93
C LEU A 147 -10.69 1.43 -2.95
N MET A 148 -10.28 2.62 -2.51
CA MET A 148 -9.18 2.73 -1.56
C MET A 148 -9.55 2.15 -0.19
N GLY A 149 -10.77 2.35 0.30
CA GLY A 149 -11.27 1.73 1.53
C GLY A 149 -11.27 0.19 1.45
N LEU A 150 -11.69 -0.38 0.32
CA LEU A 150 -11.63 -1.83 0.09
C LEU A 150 -10.20 -2.37 0.13
N ILE A 151 -9.23 -1.60 -0.38
CA ILE A 151 -7.82 -1.99 -0.33
C ILE A 151 -7.29 -1.94 1.11
N ASP A 152 -7.64 -0.92 1.92
CA ASP A 152 -7.27 -0.90 3.34
C ASP A 152 -7.76 -2.14 4.06
N MET A 153 -9.03 -2.52 3.86
CA MET A 153 -9.60 -3.71 4.48
C MET A 153 -8.83 -4.98 4.08
N LYS A 154 -8.45 -5.11 2.81
CA LYS A 154 -7.66 -6.27 2.35
C LYS A 154 -6.27 -6.29 2.96
N ILE A 155 -5.63 -5.13 3.12
CA ILE A 155 -4.31 -5.03 3.73
C ILE A 155 -4.38 -5.34 5.23
N VAL A 156 -5.34 -4.78 5.95
CA VAL A 156 -5.56 -5.07 7.38
C VAL A 156 -5.87 -6.55 7.58
N SER A 157 -6.78 -7.12 6.79
CA SER A 157 -7.06 -8.57 6.81
C SER A 157 -5.79 -9.39 6.58
N ARG A 158 -4.91 -8.92 5.68
CA ARG A 158 -3.66 -9.60 5.39
C ARG A 158 -2.67 -9.53 6.56
N THR A 159 -2.54 -8.37 7.21
CA THR A 159 -1.71 -8.18 8.41
C THR A 159 -2.21 -9.02 9.57
N LEU A 160 -3.52 -9.05 9.82
CA LEU A 160 -4.13 -9.84 10.90
C LEU A 160 -3.94 -11.35 10.72
N ARG A 161 -3.67 -11.81 9.49
CA ARG A 161 -3.36 -13.22 9.20
C ARG A 161 -1.87 -13.55 9.35
N MET A 162 -1.02 -12.64 9.82
CA MET A 162 0.39 -12.97 10.08
C MET A 162 0.50 -14.02 11.18
N HIS A 163 1.51 -14.91 11.10
CA HIS A 163 1.72 -15.93 12.13
C HIS A 163 2.01 -15.31 13.50
N GLU A 164 2.76 -14.20 13.54
CA GLU A 164 3.03 -13.46 14.77
C GLU A 164 2.88 -11.95 14.56
N ILE A 165 1.79 -11.40 15.09
CA ILE A 165 1.48 -9.96 15.06
C ILE A 165 1.95 -9.28 16.37
N SER A 166 2.63 -8.14 16.26
CA SER A 166 3.04 -7.34 17.43
C SER A 166 1.89 -6.45 17.92
N ARG A 167 2.00 -5.92 19.15
CA ARG A 167 0.99 -4.97 19.68
C ARG A 167 0.91 -3.71 18.83
N GLU A 168 2.05 -3.21 18.37
CA GLU A 168 2.15 -2.04 17.50
C GLU A 168 1.50 -2.31 16.14
N GLN A 169 1.67 -3.51 15.58
CA GLN A 169 1.03 -3.91 14.32
C GLN A 169 -0.48 -4.08 14.47
N LEU A 170 -0.94 -4.61 15.61
CA LEU A 170 -2.37 -4.71 15.91
C LEU A 170 -3.00 -3.32 16.08
N HIS A 171 -2.34 -2.44 16.83
CA HIS A 171 -2.78 -1.06 16.99
C HIS A 171 -2.80 -0.32 15.64
N TRP A 172 -1.79 -0.54 14.80
CA TRP A 172 -1.78 -0.02 13.43
C TRP A 172 -3.00 -0.49 12.64
N CYS A 173 -3.41 -1.77 12.76
CA CYS A 173 -4.63 -2.26 12.11
C CYS A 173 -5.90 -1.54 12.61
N GLU A 174 -6.02 -1.31 13.92
CA GLU A 174 -7.13 -0.57 14.52
C GLU A 174 -7.18 0.87 14.02
N GLU A 175 -6.05 1.59 14.09
CA GLU A 175 -5.93 2.96 13.59
C GLU A 175 -6.20 3.04 12.09
N LYS A 176 -5.70 2.07 11.31
CA LYS A 176 -5.92 2.00 9.87
C LYS A 176 -7.40 1.86 9.54
N MET A 177 -8.12 1.02 10.28
CA MET A 177 -9.56 0.84 10.11
C MET A 177 -10.36 2.03 10.64
N ALA A 178 -9.93 2.70 11.71
CA ALA A 178 -10.58 3.90 12.24
C ALA A 178 -10.60 5.08 11.24
N LYS A 179 -9.66 5.07 10.28
CA LYS A 179 -9.58 6.02 9.17
C LYS A 179 -10.56 5.74 8.02
N VAL A 180 -11.25 4.60 8.02
CA VAL A 180 -12.28 4.24 7.04
C VAL A 180 -13.63 4.21 7.75
N ARG A 181 -14.48 5.21 7.51
CA ARG A 181 -15.80 5.35 8.14
C ARG A 181 -16.91 5.25 7.10
N VAL A 182 -18.03 4.65 7.47
CA VAL A 182 -19.25 4.65 6.65
C VAL A 182 -20.28 5.53 7.35
N CYS A 183 -20.65 6.64 6.72
CA CYS A 183 -21.65 7.60 7.23
C CYS A 183 -22.67 7.86 6.12
N ASP A 184 -23.97 7.71 6.41
CA ASP A 184 -25.07 7.93 5.45
C ASP A 184 -24.90 7.17 4.12
N GLY A 185 -24.41 5.92 4.19
CA GLY A 185 -24.14 5.09 3.01
C GLY A 185 -22.92 5.53 2.18
N LYS A 186 -22.17 6.54 2.63
CA LYS A 186 -20.95 7.04 1.99
C LYS A 186 -19.71 6.66 2.78
N ILE A 187 -18.65 6.26 2.08
CA ILE A 187 -17.34 6.05 2.69
C ILE A 187 -16.63 7.39 2.85
N GLN A 188 -16.29 7.75 4.09
CA GLN A 188 -15.37 8.81 4.41
C GLN A 188 -14.03 8.21 4.82
N ARG A 189 -12.95 8.73 4.23
CA ARG A 189 -11.60 8.22 4.45
C ARG A 189 -10.66 9.34 4.87
N ASP A 190 -10.00 9.19 6.01
CA ASP A 190 -8.86 10.03 6.38
C ASP A 190 -7.64 9.66 5.51
N SER A 191 -7.07 10.67 4.87
CA SER A 191 -5.97 10.54 3.91
C SER A 191 -4.59 10.68 4.56
N SER A 192 -4.53 10.96 5.87
CA SER A 192 -3.28 11.10 6.62
C SER A 192 -2.48 9.80 6.58
N PRO A 193 -1.19 9.84 6.23
CA PRO A 193 -0.37 8.63 6.09
C PRO A 193 -0.32 7.86 7.43
N LEU A 194 -0.28 6.53 7.34
CA LEU A 194 -0.09 5.67 8.52
C LEU A 194 0.95 4.59 8.20
N PHE A 195 2.19 4.85 8.58
CA PHE A 195 3.30 3.95 8.26
C PHE A 195 3.23 2.66 9.09
N PHE A 196 3.43 1.54 8.42
CA PHE A 196 3.44 0.23 9.06
C PHE A 196 4.66 0.07 9.97
N PRO A 197 4.50 -0.37 11.23
CA PRO A 197 5.62 -0.55 12.14
C PRO A 197 6.45 -1.79 11.76
N LEU A 198 7.73 -1.56 11.48
CA LEU A 198 8.75 -2.60 11.34
C LEU A 198 9.34 -2.92 12.72
N ARG A 199 9.47 -4.20 13.05
CA ARG A 199 10.08 -4.67 14.31
C ARG A 199 11.58 -4.40 14.37
#